data_AF-A0AAW8KY94-F1
#
_entry.id   AF-A0AAW8KY94-F1
#
_cell.length_a   1.000
_cell.length_b   1.000
_cell.length_c   1.000
_cell.angle_alpha   90.00
_cell.angle_beta   90.00
_cell.angle_gamma   90.00
#
_symmetry.space_group_name_H-M   'P 1'
#
loop_
_entity.id
_entity.type
_entity.pdbx_description
1 polymer ?
#
loop_
_entity_poly.entity_id
_entity_poly.type
_entity_poly.pdbx_seq_one_letter_code
_entity_poly.pdbx_strand_id
1 'polypeptide(L)'
;VSKAITVAATDSTDTRASYSNYGSCVDIFAPGSQINSSWIGSNIATKVLNGTSMATPHVAGVVAEMLQSTPTATPQTISNNLLNQASNNVVKNPSGSPNRLLYKSPQ
;
A
#
# COMPACT_ATOMS: atom_id res chain seq x y z
N VAL A 1 6.70 -8.07 -16.34
CA VAL A 1 5.97 -7.34 -15.27
C VAL A 1 5.27 -8.37 -14.43
N SER A 2 5.31 -8.27 -13.10
CA SER A 2 4.44 -9.08 -12.24
C SER A 2 2.98 -8.82 -12.63
N LYS A 3 2.10 -9.83 -12.60
CA LYS A 3 0.68 -9.68 -12.93
C LYS A 3 -0.12 -8.96 -11.84
N ALA A 4 0.47 -8.72 -10.67
CA ALA A 4 -0.15 -8.05 -9.53
C ALA A 4 0.86 -7.18 -8.78
N ILE A 5 0.35 -6.19 -8.04
CA ILE A 5 1.14 -5.39 -7.09
C ILE A 5 0.95 -6.04 -5.71
N THR A 6 2.03 -6.58 -5.15
CA THR A 6 2.03 -7.22 -3.84
C THR A 6 2.33 -6.20 -2.75
N VAL A 7 1.40 -6.05 -1.81
CA VAL A 7 1.44 -5.00 -0.78
C VAL A 7 1.70 -5.61 0.60
N ALA A 8 2.78 -5.16 1.24
CA ALA A 8 3.09 -5.45 2.64
C ALA A 8 2.60 -4.34 3.57
N ALA A 9 2.49 -4.61 4.87
CA ALA A 9 1.93 -3.68 5.85
C ALA A 9 3.02 -3.03 6.71
N THR A 10 2.87 -1.73 6.98
CA THR A 10 3.58 -1.00 8.04
C THR A 10 2.64 -0.54 9.16
N ASP A 11 3.21 -0.17 10.29
CA ASP A 11 2.56 0.62 11.33
C ASP A 11 2.86 2.12 11.20
N SER A 12 2.34 2.92 12.12
CA SER A 12 2.47 4.38 12.16
C SER A 12 3.89 4.88 12.45
N THR A 13 4.84 3.99 12.74
CA THR A 13 6.25 4.31 12.98
C THR A 13 7.15 3.96 11.79
N ASP A 14 6.54 3.65 10.64
CA ASP A 14 7.16 3.10 9.43
C ASP A 14 7.82 1.74 9.65
N THR A 15 7.47 1.02 10.73
CA THR A 15 7.99 -0.33 10.96
C THR A 15 7.13 -1.33 10.19
N ARG A 16 7.75 -2.31 9.53
CA ARG A 16 7.02 -3.45 8.97
C ARG A 16 6.19 -4.09 10.09
N ALA A 17 4.89 -4.21 9.87
CA ALA A 17 4.00 -4.82 10.84
C ALA A 17 4.43 -6.27 11.11
N SER A 18 4.40 -6.71 12.38
CA SER A 18 4.94 -8.01 12.78
C SER A 18 4.29 -9.20 12.06
N TYR A 19 3.02 -9.07 11.68
CA TYR A 19 2.26 -10.06 10.91
C TYR A 19 2.46 -9.98 9.39
N SER A 20 3.12 -8.95 8.87
CA SER A 20 3.27 -8.77 7.43
C SER A 20 4.29 -9.76 6.87
N ASN A 21 3.93 -10.42 5.78
CA ASN A 21 4.90 -11.13 4.93
C ASN A 21 5.94 -10.15 4.36
N TYR A 22 7.05 -10.72 3.90
CA TYR A 22 8.23 -10.02 3.37
C TYR A 22 8.93 -10.87 2.30
N GLY A 23 9.91 -10.29 1.62
CA GLY A 23 10.74 -10.94 0.60
C GLY A 23 10.65 -10.26 -0.76
N SER A 24 11.38 -10.79 -1.73
CA SER A 24 11.52 -10.22 -3.08
C SER A 24 10.22 -10.16 -3.88
N CYS A 25 9.18 -10.88 -3.46
CA CYS A 25 7.85 -10.83 -4.09
C CYS A 25 7.02 -9.62 -3.65
N VAL A 26 7.42 -8.90 -2.59
CA VAL A 26 6.76 -7.66 -2.17
C VAL A 26 7.19 -6.54 -3.14
N ASP A 27 6.22 -5.81 -3.67
CA ASP A 27 6.50 -4.67 -4.55
C ASP A 27 6.61 -3.36 -3.75
N ILE A 28 5.74 -3.20 -2.74
CA ILE A 28 5.60 -1.97 -1.95
C ILE A 28 4.98 -2.25 -0.57
N PHE A 29 5.25 -1.36 0.40
CA PHE A 29 4.58 -1.30 1.69
C PHE A 29 3.52 -0.20 1.72
N ALA A 30 2.48 -0.37 2.55
CA ALA A 30 1.50 0.67 2.84
C ALA A 30 0.97 0.55 4.28
N PRO A 31 0.31 1.59 4.84
CA PRO A 31 -0.25 1.54 6.18
C PRO A 31 -1.25 0.41 6.34
N GLY A 32 -0.96 -0.54 7.24
CA GLY A 32 -1.81 -1.71 7.46
C GLY A 32 -2.14 -2.00 8.92
N SER A 33 -1.49 -1.35 9.88
CA SER A 33 -1.80 -1.47 11.30
C SER A 33 -2.64 -0.29 11.78
N GLN A 34 -3.60 -0.56 12.67
CA GLN A 34 -4.50 0.43 13.27
C GLN A 34 -5.28 1.26 12.24
N ILE A 35 -5.73 0.62 11.16
CA ILE A 35 -6.47 1.29 10.09
C ILE A 35 -7.96 1.32 10.44
N ASN A 36 -8.50 2.52 10.61
CA ASN A 36 -9.93 2.74 10.79
C ASN A 36 -10.66 2.75 9.45
N SER A 37 -11.74 1.98 9.32
CA SER A 37 -12.58 1.99 8.12
C SER A 37 -14.03 1.67 8.46
N SER A 38 -14.91 1.73 7.45
CA SER A 38 -16.31 1.37 7.57
C SER A 38 -16.49 -0.09 7.99
N TRP A 39 -17.56 -0.37 8.74
CA TRP A 39 -17.86 -1.70 9.22
C TRP A 39 -19.35 -2.03 9.12
N ILE A 40 -19.67 -3.32 9.16
CA ILE A 40 -21.05 -3.80 9.19
C ILE A 40 -21.70 -3.50 10.56
N GLY A 41 -23.01 -3.26 10.56
CA GLY A 41 -23.82 -3.10 11.78
C GLY A 41 -24.66 -1.82 11.82
N SER A 42 -24.21 -0.74 11.19
CA SER A 42 -25.00 0.48 10.96
C SER A 42 -24.38 1.33 9.84
N ASN A 43 -25.11 2.33 9.34
CA ASN A 43 -24.62 3.25 8.28
C ASN A 43 -23.47 4.17 8.73
N ILE A 44 -23.14 4.19 10.03
CA ILE A 44 -22.05 4.98 10.61
C ILE A 44 -21.04 4.10 11.35
N ALA A 45 -21.18 2.78 11.26
CA ALA A 45 -20.30 1.85 11.97
C ALA A 45 -18.90 1.88 11.38
N THR A 46 -17.91 1.88 12.27
CA THR A 46 -16.49 1.84 11.92
C THR A 46 -15.79 0.78 12.75
N LYS A 47 -14.63 0.33 12.26
CA LYS A 47 -13.77 -0.61 12.98
C LYS A 47 -12.31 -0.37 12.64
N VAL A 48 -11.48 -0.42 13.67
CA VAL A 48 -10.03 -0.42 13.52
C VAL A 48 -9.54 -1.85 13.36
N LEU A 49 -8.85 -2.13 12.26
CA LEU A 49 -8.31 -3.45 11.93
C LEU A 49 -6.82 -3.37 11.58
N ASN A 50 -6.20 -4.55 11.58
CA ASN A 50 -4.81 -4.75 11.18
C ASN A 50 -4.77 -5.79 10.06
N GLY A 51 -3.94 -5.57 9.05
CA GLY A 51 -3.68 -6.57 8.02
C GLY A 51 -3.02 -6.01 6.78
N THR A 52 -2.38 -6.88 5.99
CA THR A 52 -2.03 -6.54 4.61
C THR A 52 -3.28 -6.23 3.78
N SER A 53 -4.42 -6.86 4.11
CA SER A 53 -5.74 -6.49 3.58
C SER A 53 -6.16 -5.04 3.85
N MET A 54 -5.57 -4.37 4.85
CA MET A 54 -5.78 -2.94 5.12
C MET A 54 -4.73 -2.07 4.41
N ALA A 55 -3.54 -2.60 4.14
CA ALA A 55 -2.51 -1.94 3.34
C ALA A 55 -2.87 -1.90 1.84
N THR A 56 -3.35 -3.01 1.28
CA THR A 56 -3.73 -3.13 -0.13
C THR A 56 -4.71 -2.06 -0.63
N PRO A 57 -5.82 -1.73 0.06
CA PRO A 57 -6.76 -0.71 -0.43
C PRO A 57 -6.16 0.70 -0.48
N HIS A 58 -5.14 1.02 0.33
CA HIS A 58 -4.43 2.30 0.18
C HIS A 58 -3.72 2.38 -1.19
N VAL A 59 -3.02 1.31 -1.57
CA VAL A 59 -2.36 1.23 -2.89
C VAL A 59 -3.40 1.25 -4.01
N ALA A 60 -4.51 0.52 -3.86
CA ALA A 60 -5.59 0.52 -4.84
C ALA A 60 -6.20 1.91 -5.04
N GLY A 61 -6.37 2.70 -3.97
CA GLY A 61 -6.86 4.07 -4.04
C GLY A 61 -5.92 5.00 -4.80
N VAL A 62 -4.61 4.94 -4.53
CA VAL A 62 -3.61 5.72 -5.28
C VAL A 62 -3.57 5.31 -6.75
N VAL A 63 -3.63 4.01 -7.04
CA VAL A 63 -3.70 3.50 -8.42
C VAL A 63 -4.97 3.99 -9.14
N ALA A 64 -6.12 4.01 -8.45
CA ALA A 64 -7.36 4.53 -9.02
C ALA A 64 -7.25 6.02 -9.38
N GLU A 65 -6.59 6.83 -8.54
CA GLU A 65 -6.31 8.24 -8.84
C GLU A 65 -5.36 8.39 -10.04
N MET A 66 -4.29 7.60 -10.13
CA MET A 66 -3.40 7.60 -11.30
C MET A 66 -4.15 7.24 -12.59
N LEU A 67 -5.05 6.26 -12.53
CA LEU A 67 -5.90 5.87 -13.66
C LEU A 67 -6.94 6.94 -13.99
N GLN A 68 -7.43 7.70 -13.01
CA GLN A 68 -8.30 8.84 -13.28
C GLN A 68 -7.60 9.91 -14.13
N SER A 69 -6.33 10.20 -13.83
CA SER A 69 -5.52 11.15 -14.62
C SER A 69 -5.05 10.58 -15.96
N THR A 70 -4.90 9.26 -16.09
CA THR A 70 -4.42 8.62 -17.32
C THR A 70 -5.17 7.29 -17.60
N PRO A 71 -6.44 7.33 -18.05
CA PRO A 71 -7.31 6.15 -18.13
C PRO A 71 -6.84 5.05 -19.09
N THR A 72 -5.99 5.39 -20.05
CA THR A 72 -5.42 4.46 -21.05
C THR A 72 -4.05 3.90 -20.65
N ALA A 73 -3.56 4.26 -19.45
CA ALA A 73 -2.27 3.76 -18.97
C ALA A 73 -2.31 2.24 -18.78
N THR A 74 -1.24 1.57 -19.23
CA THR A 74 -1.11 0.12 -19.05
C THR A 74 -0.84 -0.22 -17.59
N PRO A 75 -1.15 -1.45 -17.13
CA PRO A 75 -0.76 -1.91 -15.79
C PRO A 75 0.73 -1.73 -15.49
N GLN A 76 1.59 -1.89 -16.50
CA GLN A 76 3.03 -1.67 -16.37
C GLN A 76 3.39 -0.21 -16.14
N THR A 77 2.80 0.70 -16.91
CA THR A 77 3.00 2.15 -16.75
C THR A 77 2.58 2.59 -15.35
N ILE A 78 1.40 2.17 -14.89
CA ILE A 78 0.88 2.49 -13.56
C ILE A 78 1.77 1.90 -12.46
N SER A 79 2.18 0.63 -12.58
CA SER A 79 3.05 0.00 -11.58
C SER A 79 4.40 0.71 -11.49
N ASN A 80 5.01 1.07 -12.62
CA ASN A 80 6.26 1.82 -12.61
C ASN A 80 6.09 3.21 -11.98
N ASN A 81 5.03 3.94 -12.33
CA ASN A 81 4.76 5.26 -11.77
C ASN A 81 4.55 5.19 -10.25
N LEU A 82 3.77 4.21 -9.78
CA LEU A 82 3.55 3.95 -8.35
C LEU A 82 4.87 3.71 -7.62
N LEU A 83 5.71 2.80 -8.13
CA LEU A 83 6.97 2.44 -7.49
C LEU A 83 8.01 3.57 -7.54
N ASN A 84 8.01 4.37 -8.60
CA ASN A 84 8.91 5.52 -8.74
C ASN A 84 8.53 6.68 -7.80
N GLN A 85 7.25 6.80 -7.45
CA GLN A 85 6.77 7.84 -6.52
C GLN A 85 6.91 7.44 -5.05
N ALA A 86 7.10 6.16 -4.75
CA ALA A 86 7.18 5.66 -3.39
C ALA A 86 8.33 6.30 -2.58
N SER A 87 8.10 6.49 -1.28
CA SER A 87 9.15 6.89 -0.33
C SER A 87 10.13 5.73 -0.16
N ASN A 88 11.35 5.90 -0.63
CA ASN A 88 12.38 4.87 -0.59
C ASN A 88 13.15 4.88 0.73
N ASN A 89 13.52 3.70 1.22
CA ASN A 89 14.40 3.51 2.39
C ASN A 89 13.87 4.05 3.73
N VAL A 90 12.55 4.24 3.85
CA VAL A 90 11.92 4.73 5.10
C VAL A 90 11.38 3.59 5.98
N VAL A 91 11.08 2.42 5.39
CA VAL A 91 10.52 1.30 6.14
C VAL A 91 11.59 0.70 7.05
N LYS A 92 11.30 0.63 8.35
CA LYS A 92 12.14 -0.03 9.35
C LYS A 92 11.89 -1.54 9.29
N ASN A 93 12.98 -2.30 9.30
CA ASN A 93 12.98 -3.76 9.19
C ASN A 93 12.17 -4.30 7.98
N PRO A 94 12.53 -3.95 6.74
CA PRO A 94 11.85 -4.46 5.55
C PRO A 94 12.09 -5.96 5.32
N SER A 95 13.02 -6.59 6.08
CA SER A 95 13.31 -8.04 6.06
C SER A 95 13.56 -8.60 4.65
N GLY A 96 14.39 -7.91 3.85
CA GLY A 96 14.76 -8.34 2.50
C GLY A 96 13.76 -7.97 1.39
N SER A 97 12.64 -7.32 1.72
CA SER A 97 11.75 -6.72 0.74
C SER A 97 12.34 -5.43 0.13
N PRO A 98 11.96 -5.06 -1.10
CA PRO A 98 12.16 -3.71 -1.61
C PRO A 98 11.65 -2.65 -0.62
N ASN A 99 12.53 -1.74 -0.19
CA ASN A 99 12.20 -0.74 0.82
C ASN A 99 11.50 0.47 0.18
N ARG A 100 10.21 0.33 -0.08
CA ARG A 100 9.35 1.32 -0.73
C ARG A 100 8.05 1.46 0.07
N LEU A 101 7.78 2.64 0.62
CA LEU A 101 6.51 2.95 1.27
C LEU A 101 5.64 3.78 0.32
N LEU A 102 4.36 3.39 0.20
CA LEU A 102 3.37 4.11 -0.61
C LEU A 102 3.39 5.60 -0.28
N TYR A 103 3.51 6.42 -1.33
CA TYR A 103 3.45 7.87 -1.22
C TYR A 103 2.48 8.39 -2.27
N LYS A 104 1.72 9.41 -1.86
CA LYS A 104 0.89 10.23 -2.73
C LYS A 104 1.28 11.69 -2.47
N SER A 105 1.73 12.38 -3.51
CA SER A 105 2.01 13.82 -3.43
C SER A 105 0.73 14.62 -3.14
N PRO A 106 0.81 15.71 -2.35
CA PRO A 106 -0.30 16.65 -2.20
C PRO A 106 -0.77 17.16 -3.58
N GLN A 107 -2.08 17.25 -3.74
CA GLN A 107 -2.74 17.89 -4.90
C GLN A 107 -2.63 19.42 -4.78
#